data_AF-A0A1B6F340-F1
#
_entry.id   AF-A0A1B6F340-F1
#
_cell.length_a   1.000
_cell.length_b   1.000
_cell.length_c   1.000
_cell.angle_alpha   90.00
_cell.angle_beta   90.00
_cell.angle_gamma   90.00
#
_symmetry.space_group_name_H-M   'P 1'
#
loop_
_entity.id
_entity.type
_entity.pdbx_description
1 polymer ?
#
loop_
_entity_poly.entity_id
_entity_poly.type
_entity_poly.pdbx_seq_one_letter_code
_entity_poly.pdbx_strand_id
1 'polypeptide(L)'
;MACFLLNKNNITITIPKVEEIDKVSFYEILVQVGTVSWKVTHRYSDFVNLHDKLVIDHCVNKDILPPKKILGKRDPAFVELRRNGLERYLRSVITFLKETMPRTLAEFLDFHKYDILFLLQDMSSSFLREGDFILFQSKSYKFNPLQLHAISERLKQPCPPAEMFDKCYDFSHVLDLCSQLVTAEVEGSWDPVGTSDIIPNNCAFELSVLKDVKELTLTRVAVKKLYHTGTLRQTLRRLVVSQCGVESVSDILLCDAVHKHFDKNLPEDRIWQKLEEVDFSQNR
;
A
#
# COMPACT_ATOMS: atom_id res chain seq x y z
N MET A 1 4.71 -0.29 -5.70
CA MET A 1 4.59 -0.97 -4.39
C MET A 1 5.17 -2.37 -4.48
N ALA A 2 5.46 -3.01 -3.33
CA ALA A 2 5.80 -4.42 -3.29
C ALA A 2 4.57 -5.29 -3.64
N CYS A 3 4.83 -6.46 -4.22
CA CYS A 3 3.80 -7.47 -4.44
C CYS A 3 4.34 -8.84 -4.01
N PHE A 4 4.07 -9.19 -2.77
CA PHE A 4 4.50 -10.42 -2.12
C PHE A 4 4.05 -11.63 -2.91
N LEU A 5 2.78 -11.68 -3.33
CA LEU A 5 2.21 -12.82 -4.06
C LEU A 5 2.97 -13.15 -5.35
N LEU A 6 3.39 -12.12 -6.10
CA LEU A 6 4.16 -12.29 -7.34
C LEU A 6 5.66 -12.53 -7.08
N ASN A 7 6.16 -12.13 -5.90
CA ASN A 7 7.57 -12.18 -5.54
C ASN A 7 7.85 -13.12 -4.35
N LYS A 8 7.00 -14.12 -4.08
CA LYS A 8 7.14 -15.05 -2.93
C LYS A 8 8.51 -15.72 -2.85
N ASN A 9 9.15 -15.93 -4.00
CA ASN A 9 10.49 -16.54 -4.11
C ASN A 9 11.62 -15.51 -4.28
N ASN A 10 11.30 -14.21 -4.32
CA ASN A 10 12.25 -13.11 -4.48
C ASN A 10 12.11 -12.14 -3.29
N ILE A 11 12.34 -12.69 -2.09
CA ILE A 11 12.32 -11.94 -0.83
C ILE A 11 13.67 -12.11 -0.17
N THR A 12 14.30 -10.99 0.15
CA THR A 12 15.56 -10.95 0.89
C THR A 12 15.35 -10.22 2.21
N ILE A 13 15.85 -10.82 3.29
CA ILE A 13 15.95 -10.17 4.59
C ILE A 13 17.39 -10.14 5.04
N THR A 14 17.82 -8.96 5.48
CA THR A 14 19.10 -8.75 6.16
C THR A 14 18.88 -7.90 7.41
N ILE A 15 19.77 -8.02 8.39
CA ILE A 15 19.80 -7.18 9.57
C ILE A 15 21.15 -6.46 9.59
N PRO A 16 21.39 -5.46 8.73
CA PRO A 16 22.73 -4.91 8.52
C PRO A 16 23.31 -4.22 9.75
N LYS A 17 22.46 -3.72 10.64
CA LYS A 17 22.88 -2.86 11.75
C LYS A 17 22.09 -3.16 13.02
N VAL A 18 22.74 -2.92 14.15
CA VAL A 18 22.13 -2.79 15.47
C VAL A 18 22.43 -1.40 16.02
N GLU A 19 21.43 -0.75 16.58
CA GLU A 19 21.54 0.56 17.21
C GLU A 19 21.17 0.46 18.68
N GLU A 20 21.91 1.15 19.55
CA GLU A 20 21.56 1.26 20.96
C GLU A 20 20.94 2.64 21.23
N ILE A 21 19.66 2.64 21.64
CA ILE A 21 18.91 3.83 22.03
C ILE A 21 18.44 3.61 23.48
N ASP A 22 18.74 4.55 24.38
CA ASP A 22 18.39 4.46 25.81
C ASP A 22 18.75 3.10 26.46
N LYS A 23 19.92 2.58 26.09
CA LYS A 23 20.47 1.30 26.57
C LYS A 23 19.65 0.07 26.17
N VAL A 24 18.85 0.20 25.10
CA VAL A 24 18.07 -0.85 24.44
C VAL A 24 18.61 -1.05 23.02
N SER A 25 18.91 -2.28 22.65
CA SER A 25 19.38 -2.63 21.30
C SER A 25 18.20 -2.86 20.35
N PHE A 26 18.17 -2.09 19.26
CA PHE A 26 17.25 -2.20 18.13
C PHE A 26 17.99 -2.75 16.92
N TYR A 27 17.36 -3.70 16.23
CA TYR A 27 17.90 -4.35 15.04
C TYR A 27 17.22 -3.71 13.83
N GLU A 28 18.00 -3.06 12.97
CA GLU A 28 17.51 -2.55 11.69
C GLU A 28 17.42 -3.73 10.73
N ILE A 29 16.21 -4.05 10.29
CA ILE A 29 15.91 -5.10 9.33
C ILE A 29 15.64 -4.43 7.99
N LEU A 30 16.41 -4.81 6.97
CA LEU A 30 16.17 -4.43 5.59
C LEU A 30 15.39 -5.57 4.91
N VAL A 31 14.18 -5.25 4.47
CA VAL A 31 13.29 -6.15 3.73
C VAL A 31 13.32 -5.73 2.26
N GLN A 32 13.50 -6.69 1.37
CA GLN A 32 13.41 -6.48 -0.07
C GLN A 32 12.47 -7.52 -0.68
N VAL A 33 11.49 -7.04 -1.44
CA VAL A 33 10.51 -7.86 -2.18
C VAL A 33 10.56 -7.43 -3.64
N GLY A 34 11.09 -8.29 -4.50
CA GLY A 34 11.37 -7.90 -5.89
C GLY A 34 12.36 -6.73 -5.95
N THR A 35 11.92 -5.63 -6.54
CA THR A 35 12.70 -4.39 -6.69
C THR A 35 12.39 -3.34 -5.62
N VAL A 36 11.50 -3.65 -4.69
CA VAL A 36 11.06 -2.71 -3.64
C VAL A 36 11.71 -3.11 -2.33
N SER A 37 12.21 -2.11 -1.60
CA SER A 37 12.87 -2.32 -0.32
C SER A 37 12.42 -1.31 0.72
N TRP A 38 12.49 -1.71 1.99
CA TRP A 38 12.21 -0.84 3.13
C TRP A 38 12.92 -1.33 4.39
N LYS A 39 12.95 -0.46 5.39
CA LYS A 39 13.57 -0.77 6.69
C LYS A 39 12.53 -0.83 7.80
N VAL A 40 12.69 -1.77 8.72
CA VAL A 40 11.91 -1.84 9.96
C VAL A 40 12.84 -2.10 11.14
N THR A 41 12.56 -1.51 12.29
CA THR A 41 13.40 -1.62 13.48
C THR A 41 12.66 -2.29 14.62
N HIS A 42 13.23 -3.36 15.16
CA HIS A 42 12.65 -4.10 16.29
C HIS A 42 13.69 -4.33 17.38
N ARG A 43 13.27 -4.32 18.64
CA ARG A 43 14.09 -4.81 19.76
C ARG A 43 13.89 -6.31 19.91
N TYR A 44 14.82 -6.98 20.56
CA TYR A 44 14.78 -8.44 20.71
C TYR A 44 13.47 -8.98 21.32
N SER A 45 12.82 -8.25 22.25
CA SER A 45 11.55 -8.71 22.81
C SER A 45 10.42 -8.77 21.77
N ASP A 46 10.48 -7.97 20.71
CA ASP A 46 9.46 -7.95 19.68
C ASP A 46 9.56 -9.23 18.85
N PHE A 47 10.79 -9.71 18.59
CA PHE A 47 11.03 -11.03 17.99
C PHE A 47 10.51 -12.17 18.87
N VAL A 48 10.63 -12.06 20.19
CA VAL A 48 10.08 -13.05 21.13
C VAL A 48 8.56 -13.06 21.03
N ASN A 49 7.92 -11.89 21.09
CA ASN A 49 6.47 -11.78 20.98
C ASN A 49 5.94 -12.30 19.63
N LEU A 50 6.66 -12.01 18.53
CA LEU A 50 6.36 -12.59 17.22
C LEU A 50 6.50 -14.11 17.26
N HIS A 51 7.63 -14.61 17.76
CA HIS A 51 7.93 -16.05 17.78
C HIS A 51 6.89 -16.84 18.58
N ASP A 52 6.54 -16.36 19.77
CA ASP A 52 5.56 -17.02 20.63
C ASP A 52 4.21 -17.19 19.90
N LYS A 53 3.73 -16.15 19.19
CA LYS A 53 2.53 -16.22 18.36
C LYS A 53 2.69 -17.22 17.21
N LEU A 54 3.81 -17.16 16.48
CA LEU A 54 4.05 -18.05 15.35
C LEU A 54 4.21 -19.54 15.75
N VAL A 55 4.72 -19.83 16.94
CA VAL A 55 4.80 -21.18 17.49
C VAL A 55 3.39 -21.71 17.79
N ILE A 56 2.56 -20.88 18.44
CA ILE A 56 1.20 -21.25 18.85
C ILE A 56 0.29 -21.42 17.63
N ASP A 57 0.28 -20.43 16.74
CA ASP A 57 -0.75 -20.32 15.69
C ASP A 57 -0.32 -20.94 14.35
N HIS A 58 0.99 -21.10 14.13
CA HIS A 58 1.55 -21.48 12.83
C HIS A 58 2.61 -22.59 12.89
N CYS A 59 2.74 -23.28 14.02
CA CYS A 59 3.63 -24.43 14.20
C CYS A 59 5.10 -24.15 13.81
N VAL A 60 5.56 -22.90 13.96
CA VAL A 60 6.98 -22.59 13.82
C VAL A 60 7.77 -23.35 14.89
N ASN A 61 8.91 -23.92 14.52
CA ASN A 61 9.74 -24.68 15.47
C ASN A 61 10.18 -23.77 16.63
N LYS A 62 9.91 -24.17 17.88
CA LYS A 62 10.21 -23.39 19.09
C LYS A 62 11.70 -23.12 19.37
N ASP A 63 12.61 -23.88 18.76
CA ASP A 63 14.04 -23.86 19.09
C ASP A 63 14.88 -22.99 18.14
N ILE A 64 14.26 -22.31 17.16
CA ILE A 64 14.99 -21.55 16.13
C ILE A 64 15.26 -20.09 16.50
N LEU A 65 14.60 -19.55 17.54
CA LEU A 65 14.85 -18.18 18.00
C LEU A 65 16.13 -18.12 18.84
N PRO A 66 17.06 -17.19 18.57
CA PRO A 66 18.27 -17.02 19.39
C PRO A 66 17.92 -16.77 20.86
N PRO A 67 18.60 -17.39 21.84
CA PRO A 67 18.18 -17.35 23.23
C PRO A 67 18.33 -15.98 23.89
N LYS A 68 17.52 -15.76 24.93
CA LYS A 68 17.68 -14.65 25.88
C LYS A 68 19.00 -14.83 26.64
N LYS A 69 19.67 -13.72 26.94
CA LYS A 69 20.87 -13.68 27.79
C LYS A 69 20.67 -12.64 28.87
N ILE A 70 20.81 -13.05 30.13
CA ILE A 70 20.51 -12.22 31.31
C ILE A 70 21.76 -11.43 31.73
N LEU A 71 22.94 -12.07 31.71
CA LEU A 71 24.23 -11.45 32.04
C LEU A 71 25.01 -11.09 30.77
N GLY A 72 25.64 -9.91 30.71
CA GLY A 72 26.43 -9.50 29.55
C GLY A 72 25.62 -9.32 28.26
N LYS A 73 24.34 -8.92 28.37
CA LYS A 73 23.45 -8.72 27.20
C LYS A 73 23.87 -7.58 26.26
N ARG A 74 24.76 -6.70 26.72
CA ARG A 74 25.34 -5.57 25.98
C ARG A 74 26.78 -5.83 25.51
N ASP A 75 27.30 -7.02 25.76
CA ASP A 75 28.61 -7.41 25.23
C ASP A 75 28.57 -7.32 23.69
N PRO A 76 29.46 -6.54 23.04
CA PRO A 76 29.38 -6.31 21.60
C PRO A 76 29.45 -7.61 20.78
N ALA A 77 30.29 -8.57 21.18
CA ALA A 77 30.39 -9.86 20.51
C ALA A 77 29.08 -10.65 20.60
N PHE A 78 28.43 -10.62 21.77
CA PHE A 78 27.12 -11.23 21.95
C PHE A 78 26.00 -10.54 21.16
N VAL A 79 25.97 -9.21 21.12
CA VAL A 79 24.99 -8.46 20.34
C VAL A 79 25.11 -8.81 18.85
N GLU A 80 26.33 -8.90 18.34
CA GLU A 80 26.60 -9.26 16.96
C GLU A 80 26.25 -10.73 16.65
N LEU A 81 26.58 -11.66 17.56
CA LEU A 81 26.14 -13.06 17.46
C LEU A 81 24.61 -13.15 17.39
N ARG A 82 23.91 -12.38 18.23
CA ARG A 82 22.45 -12.33 18.23
C ARG A 82 21.91 -11.72 16.95
N ARG A 83 22.47 -10.63 16.43
CA ARG A 83 22.08 -10.02 15.15
C ARG A 83 22.10 -11.05 14.01
N ASN A 84 23.21 -11.78 13.86
CA ASN A 84 23.35 -12.86 12.88
C ASN A 84 22.38 -14.03 13.13
N GLY A 85 22.08 -14.33 14.40
CA GLY A 85 21.05 -15.31 14.76
C GLY A 85 19.64 -14.89 14.35
N LEU A 86 19.27 -13.63 14.60
CA LEU A 86 17.96 -13.08 14.26
C LEU A 86 17.74 -12.99 12.74
N GLU A 87 18.79 -12.69 11.98
CA GLU A 87 18.73 -12.68 10.51
C GLU A 87 18.42 -14.09 9.98
N ARG A 88 19.15 -15.11 10.45
CA ARG A 88 18.90 -16.51 10.08
C ARG A 88 17.50 -16.97 10.49
N TYR A 89 17.06 -16.57 11.68
CA TYR A 89 15.72 -16.81 12.18
C TYR A 89 14.64 -16.27 11.22
N LEU A 90 14.69 -14.98 10.88
CA LEU A 90 13.69 -14.37 9.99
C LEU A 90 13.67 -15.00 8.59
N ARG A 91 14.85 -15.30 8.03
CA ARG A 91 14.93 -16.00 6.73
C ARG A 91 14.26 -17.37 6.79
N SER A 92 14.49 -18.13 7.86
CA SER A 92 13.85 -19.44 8.06
C SER A 92 12.34 -19.32 8.21
N VAL A 93 11.88 -18.35 9.00
CA VAL A 93 10.44 -18.12 9.26
C VAL A 93 9.72 -17.73 7.98
N ILE A 94 10.25 -16.78 7.19
CA ILE A 94 9.65 -16.39 5.91
C ILE A 94 9.62 -17.55 4.94
N THR A 95 10.73 -18.28 4.82
CA THR A 95 10.79 -19.44 3.90
C THR A 95 9.73 -20.48 4.25
N PHE A 96 9.52 -20.73 5.53
CA PHE A 96 8.51 -21.67 6.03
C PHE A 96 7.08 -21.17 5.81
N LEU A 97 6.83 -19.87 6.03
CA LEU A 97 5.49 -19.27 6.01
C LEU A 97 5.15 -18.56 4.70
N LYS A 98 5.97 -18.67 3.64
CA LYS A 98 5.79 -17.87 2.41
C LYS A 98 4.47 -18.11 1.67
N GLU A 99 3.83 -19.25 1.88
CA GLU A 99 2.55 -19.54 1.22
C GLU A 99 1.36 -18.91 1.94
N THR A 100 1.40 -18.82 3.26
CA THR A 100 0.30 -18.31 4.09
C THR A 100 0.53 -16.88 4.58
N MET A 101 1.79 -16.46 4.68
CA MET A 101 2.28 -15.17 5.21
C MET A 101 1.37 -14.58 6.31
N PRO A 102 1.46 -15.10 7.54
CA PRO A 102 0.60 -14.66 8.62
C PRO A 102 0.62 -13.16 8.84
N ARG A 103 -0.54 -12.58 9.14
CA ARG A 103 -0.68 -11.14 9.38
C ARG A 103 0.27 -10.62 10.46
N THR A 104 0.49 -11.37 11.54
CA THR A 104 1.45 -10.97 12.58
C THR A 104 2.88 -10.84 12.05
N LEU A 105 3.30 -11.71 11.13
CA LEU A 105 4.62 -11.60 10.48
C LEU A 105 4.64 -10.43 9.48
N ALA A 106 3.57 -10.25 8.72
CA ALA A 106 3.42 -9.15 7.78
C ALA A 106 3.46 -7.78 8.48
N GLU A 107 2.80 -7.64 9.62
CA GLU A 107 2.82 -6.45 10.47
C GLU A 107 4.20 -6.24 11.10
N PHE A 108 4.82 -7.29 11.64
CA PHE A 108 6.19 -7.20 12.14
C PHE A 108 7.17 -6.71 11.07
N LEU A 109 6.94 -7.05 9.80
CA LEU A 109 7.80 -6.63 8.70
C LEU A 109 7.24 -5.44 7.91
N ASP A 110 6.24 -4.70 8.43
CA ASP A 110 5.64 -3.53 7.79
C ASP A 110 5.05 -3.76 6.37
N PHE A 111 4.71 -4.99 6.00
CA PHE A 111 4.07 -5.29 4.70
C PHE A 111 2.76 -4.51 4.51
N HIS A 112 1.98 -4.29 5.57
CA HIS A 112 0.75 -3.51 5.52
C HIS A 112 0.92 -2.05 5.03
N LYS A 113 2.15 -1.52 5.07
CA LYS A 113 2.48 -0.18 4.54
C LYS A 113 2.97 -0.20 3.09
N TYR A 114 3.62 -1.29 2.68
CA TYR A 114 4.46 -1.31 1.47
C TYR A 114 4.05 -2.36 0.44
N ASP A 115 3.24 -3.35 0.83
CA ASP A 115 2.76 -4.45 0.01
C ASP A 115 1.28 -4.28 -0.37
N ILE A 116 0.96 -4.58 -1.62
CA ILE A 116 -0.40 -4.43 -2.18
C ILE A 116 -1.42 -5.25 -1.40
N LEU A 117 -1.15 -6.52 -1.10
CA LEU A 117 -2.14 -7.39 -0.48
C LEU A 117 -2.47 -6.89 0.93
N PHE A 118 -1.44 -6.64 1.73
CA PHE A 118 -1.64 -6.26 3.13
C PHE A 118 -2.18 -4.84 3.29
N LEU A 119 -1.82 -3.91 2.38
CA LEU A 119 -2.44 -2.59 2.33
C LEU A 119 -3.95 -2.71 2.04
N LEU A 120 -4.35 -3.55 1.08
CA LEU A 120 -5.76 -3.76 0.77
C LEU A 120 -6.53 -4.39 1.93
N GLN A 121 -5.92 -5.34 2.64
CA GLN A 121 -6.53 -5.91 3.83
C GLN A 121 -6.75 -4.85 4.92
N ASP A 122 -5.78 -3.96 5.15
CA ASP A 122 -5.93 -2.84 6.09
C ASP A 122 -7.05 -1.89 5.67
N MET A 123 -7.12 -1.56 4.37
CA MET A 123 -8.20 -0.76 3.81
C MET A 123 -9.56 -1.43 4.01
N SER A 124 -9.71 -2.70 3.63
CA SER A 124 -10.95 -3.48 3.83
C SER A 124 -11.38 -3.48 5.30
N SER A 125 -10.45 -3.73 6.22
CA SER A 125 -10.74 -3.78 7.65
C SER A 125 -11.14 -2.42 8.20
N SER A 126 -10.49 -1.34 7.77
CA SER A 126 -10.85 0.04 8.11
C SER A 126 -12.23 0.41 7.57
N PHE A 127 -12.51 0.10 6.31
CA PHE A 127 -13.78 0.44 5.67
C PHE A 127 -14.96 -0.38 6.19
N LEU A 128 -14.74 -1.62 6.59
CA LEU A 128 -15.78 -2.37 7.32
C LEU A 128 -16.15 -1.69 8.65
N ARG A 129 -15.18 -1.12 9.37
CA ARG A 129 -15.43 -0.49 10.67
C ARG A 129 -15.99 0.92 10.57
N GLU A 130 -15.49 1.70 9.61
CA GLU A 130 -15.66 3.16 9.54
C GLU A 130 -16.42 3.61 8.30
N GLY A 131 -16.65 2.71 7.32
CA GLY A 131 -17.24 3.05 6.02
C GLY A 131 -18.64 3.65 6.13
N ASP A 132 -19.52 3.04 6.92
CA ASP A 132 -20.88 3.56 7.15
C ASP A 132 -20.86 4.98 7.74
N PHE A 133 -19.90 5.26 8.64
CA PHE A 133 -19.73 6.59 9.22
C PHE A 133 -19.25 7.60 8.17
N ILE A 134 -18.27 7.23 7.34
CA ILE A 134 -17.78 8.06 6.23
C ILE A 134 -18.93 8.38 5.25
N LEU A 135 -19.73 7.37 4.89
CA LEU A 135 -20.85 7.49 3.96
C LEU A 135 -22.03 8.28 4.54
N PHE A 136 -22.24 8.22 5.85
CA PHE A 136 -23.25 9.02 6.51
C PHE A 136 -22.83 10.49 6.64
N GLN A 137 -21.57 10.76 7.00
CA GLN A 137 -21.12 12.11 7.35
C GLN A 137 -20.86 12.98 6.11
N SER A 138 -20.13 12.47 5.13
CA SER A 138 -19.62 13.30 4.02
C SER A 138 -19.69 12.63 2.65
N LYS A 139 -19.71 11.28 2.59
CA LYS A 139 -19.46 10.52 1.36
C LYS A 139 -18.18 10.98 0.66
N SER A 140 -17.19 11.38 1.46
CA SER A 140 -15.92 11.92 1.01
C SER A 140 -14.78 11.09 1.57
N TYR A 141 -13.84 10.72 0.70
CA TYR A 141 -12.63 10.01 1.11
C TYR A 141 -11.40 10.55 0.39
N LYS A 142 -10.30 10.61 1.13
CA LYS A 142 -9.00 11.04 0.63
C LYS A 142 -8.08 9.84 0.43
N PHE A 143 -7.80 9.54 -0.82
CA PHE A 143 -6.86 8.52 -1.24
C PHE A 143 -5.46 9.08 -1.43
N ASN A 144 -4.48 8.19 -1.43
CA ASN A 144 -3.17 8.44 -2.04
C ASN A 144 -2.95 7.50 -3.26
N PRO A 145 -1.96 7.79 -4.13
CA PRO A 145 -1.65 6.94 -5.28
C PRO A 145 -1.31 5.49 -4.94
N LEU A 146 -0.79 5.17 -3.75
CA LEU A 146 -0.52 3.77 -3.37
C LEU A 146 -1.81 2.99 -3.17
N GLN A 147 -2.78 3.56 -2.47
CA GLN A 147 -4.09 2.93 -2.24
C GLN A 147 -4.82 2.68 -3.56
N LEU A 148 -4.87 3.68 -4.43
CA LEU A 148 -5.50 3.53 -5.75
C LEU A 148 -4.73 2.55 -6.64
N HIS A 149 -3.39 2.55 -6.58
CA HIS A 149 -2.58 1.55 -7.27
C HIS A 149 -2.88 0.14 -6.77
N ALA A 150 -2.97 -0.08 -5.46
CA ALA A 150 -3.29 -1.38 -4.88
C ALA A 150 -4.67 -1.86 -5.33
N ILE A 151 -5.68 -0.98 -5.31
CA ILE A 151 -7.02 -1.26 -5.87
C ILE A 151 -6.91 -1.63 -7.35
N SER A 152 -6.19 -0.84 -8.13
CA SER A 152 -6.01 -1.05 -9.58
C SER A 152 -5.35 -2.39 -9.90
N GLU A 153 -4.31 -2.78 -9.16
CA GLU A 153 -3.64 -4.07 -9.31
C GLU A 153 -4.57 -5.22 -8.90
N ARG A 154 -5.36 -5.04 -7.85
CA ARG A 154 -6.33 -6.04 -7.41
C ARG A 154 -7.43 -6.29 -8.42
N LEU A 155 -7.90 -5.26 -9.14
CA LEU A 155 -8.92 -5.38 -10.18
C LEU A 155 -8.45 -6.18 -11.40
N LYS A 156 -7.13 -6.23 -11.67
CA LYS A 156 -6.53 -7.02 -12.76
C LYS A 156 -6.50 -8.52 -12.45
N GLN A 157 -6.64 -8.89 -11.18
CA GLN A 157 -6.54 -10.26 -10.73
C GLN A 157 -7.94 -10.91 -10.71
N PRO A 158 -8.05 -12.19 -11.11
CA PRO A 158 -9.26 -12.94 -10.83
C PRO A 158 -9.52 -12.89 -9.31
N CYS A 159 -10.79 -12.92 -8.91
CA CYS A 159 -11.13 -13.00 -7.48
C CYS A 159 -10.24 -14.06 -6.81
N PRO A 160 -9.46 -13.73 -5.76
CA PRO A 160 -8.62 -14.69 -5.10
C PRO A 160 -9.48 -15.90 -4.74
N PRO A 161 -8.99 -17.12 -5.00
CA PRO A 161 -9.55 -18.32 -4.40
C PRO A 161 -9.65 -18.11 -2.88
N ALA A 162 -10.56 -18.85 -2.25
CA ALA A 162 -10.95 -18.84 -0.83
C ALA A 162 -9.80 -18.93 0.22
N GLU A 163 -8.87 -17.98 0.21
CA GLU A 163 -7.71 -17.88 1.12
C GLU A 163 -7.96 -16.84 2.23
N MET A 164 -9.05 -16.09 2.17
CA MET A 164 -9.42 -15.14 3.21
C MET A 164 -10.29 -15.83 4.26
N PHE A 165 -9.65 -16.35 5.31
CA PHE A 165 -10.36 -16.91 6.46
C PHE A 165 -11.19 -15.85 7.20
N ASP A 166 -10.80 -14.57 7.09
CA ASP A 166 -11.43 -13.47 7.79
C ASP A 166 -12.17 -12.53 6.83
N LYS A 167 -13.48 -12.42 7.03
CA LYS A 167 -14.38 -11.56 6.26
C LYS A 167 -14.04 -10.07 6.39
N CYS A 168 -13.32 -9.65 7.45
CA CYS A 168 -12.96 -8.24 7.60
C CYS A 168 -11.95 -7.75 6.56
N TYR A 169 -11.27 -8.67 5.88
CA TYR A 169 -10.31 -8.34 4.83
C TYR A 169 -10.86 -8.52 3.41
N ASP A 170 -12.15 -8.81 3.27
CA ASP A 170 -12.77 -8.98 1.96
C ASP A 170 -12.67 -7.67 1.15
N PHE A 171 -12.25 -7.78 -0.11
CA PHE A 171 -12.10 -6.63 -1.00
C PHE A 171 -13.43 -5.94 -1.32
N SER A 172 -14.56 -6.62 -1.12
CA SER A 172 -15.90 -6.04 -1.27
C SER A 172 -16.13 -4.83 -0.37
N HIS A 173 -15.53 -4.75 0.83
CA HIS A 173 -15.64 -3.55 1.69
C HIS A 173 -15.01 -2.32 1.04
N VAL A 174 -13.93 -2.49 0.28
CA VAL A 174 -13.30 -1.41 -0.51
C VAL A 174 -14.18 -0.99 -1.66
N LEU A 175 -14.73 -1.96 -2.39
CA LEU A 175 -15.62 -1.68 -3.52
C LEU A 175 -16.92 -1.00 -3.08
N ASP A 176 -17.49 -1.45 -1.97
CA ASP A 176 -18.74 -0.90 -1.42
C ASP A 176 -18.57 0.58 -1.08
N LEU A 177 -17.56 0.92 -0.27
CA LEU A 177 -17.25 2.31 0.05
C LEU A 177 -17.00 3.13 -1.22
N CYS A 178 -16.07 2.70 -2.08
CA CYS A 178 -15.69 3.44 -3.28
C CYS A 178 -16.87 3.73 -4.21
N SER A 179 -17.80 2.76 -4.34
CA SER A 179 -18.97 2.90 -5.21
C SER A 179 -19.97 3.95 -4.73
N GLN A 180 -19.98 4.25 -3.42
CA GLN A 180 -20.94 5.16 -2.79
C GLN A 180 -20.38 6.56 -2.50
N LEU A 181 -19.09 6.80 -2.78
CA LEU A 181 -18.47 8.10 -2.63
C LEU A 181 -19.05 9.13 -3.61
N VAL A 182 -19.26 10.35 -3.12
CA VAL A 182 -19.68 11.51 -3.92
C VAL A 182 -18.51 12.48 -4.13
N THR A 183 -17.60 12.55 -3.17
CA THR A 183 -16.39 13.36 -3.27
C THR A 183 -15.18 12.47 -3.07
N ALA A 184 -14.16 12.65 -3.90
CA ALA A 184 -12.87 11.96 -3.75
C ALA A 184 -11.73 12.97 -3.84
N GLU A 185 -10.75 12.84 -2.95
CA GLU A 185 -9.48 13.54 -3.05
C GLU A 185 -8.38 12.52 -3.29
N VAL A 186 -7.41 12.86 -4.15
CA VAL A 186 -6.19 12.09 -4.34
C VAL A 186 -5.01 13.01 -4.06
N GLU A 187 -4.24 12.70 -3.04
CA GLU A 187 -3.02 13.43 -2.72
C GLU A 187 -1.78 12.59 -3.00
N GLY A 188 -0.97 13.04 -3.94
CA GLY A 188 0.30 12.42 -4.30
C GLY A 188 1.49 12.95 -3.50
N SER A 189 2.61 12.28 -3.66
CA SER A 189 3.90 12.72 -3.13
C SER A 189 5.04 12.18 -3.99
N TRP A 190 6.12 12.96 -4.05
CA TRP A 190 7.41 12.58 -4.64
C TRP A 190 8.42 12.10 -3.60
N ASP A 191 8.08 12.23 -2.32
CA ASP A 191 8.88 11.69 -1.23
C ASP A 191 8.62 10.18 -1.08
N PRO A 192 9.65 9.41 -0.69
CA PRO A 192 9.46 7.99 -0.40
C PRO A 192 8.49 7.75 0.75
N VAL A 193 7.72 6.66 0.69
CA VAL A 193 6.81 6.28 1.78
C VAL A 193 7.64 5.70 2.92
N GLY A 194 7.61 6.38 4.08
CA GLY A 194 8.28 5.92 5.29
C GLY A 194 9.77 5.67 5.07
N THR A 195 10.19 4.42 5.27
CA THR A 195 11.58 3.96 5.10
C THR A 195 11.81 3.21 3.80
N SER A 196 10.80 3.17 2.92
CA SER A 196 10.88 2.45 1.65
C SER A 196 11.50 3.27 0.53
N ASP A 197 11.79 2.62 -0.58
CA ASP A 197 12.10 3.25 -1.86
C ASP A 197 10.85 3.53 -2.73
N ILE A 198 9.64 3.33 -2.19
CA ILE A 198 8.40 3.52 -2.93
C ILE A 198 8.07 5.00 -3.00
N ILE A 199 8.00 5.53 -4.22
CA ILE A 199 7.48 6.87 -4.50
C ILE A 199 6.01 6.75 -4.93
N PRO A 200 5.05 7.36 -4.22
CA PRO A 200 3.62 7.32 -4.58
C PRO A 200 3.36 7.67 -6.04
N ASN A 201 3.96 8.77 -6.50
CA ASN A 201 3.83 9.27 -7.87
C ASN A 201 4.52 8.41 -8.94
N ASN A 202 5.17 7.30 -8.59
CA ASN A 202 5.63 6.31 -9.55
C ASN A 202 4.61 5.19 -9.81
N CYS A 203 3.60 5.04 -8.94
CA CYS A 203 2.59 4.00 -9.02
C CYS A 203 1.48 4.40 -10.01
N ALA A 204 1.22 3.56 -11.01
CA ALA A 204 0.14 3.77 -11.98
C ALA A 204 -1.20 3.31 -11.38
N PHE A 205 -2.26 4.08 -11.61
CA PHE A 205 -3.58 3.76 -11.04
C PHE A 205 -4.72 4.20 -11.95
N GLU A 206 -5.90 3.68 -11.65
CA GLU A 206 -7.16 4.00 -12.31
C GLU A 206 -8.29 4.24 -11.31
N LEU A 207 -9.42 4.75 -11.80
CA LEU A 207 -10.52 5.29 -10.98
C LEU A 207 -11.87 4.61 -11.22
N SER A 208 -11.94 3.46 -11.89
CA SER A 208 -13.21 2.79 -12.23
C SER A 208 -14.08 2.39 -11.04
N VAL A 209 -13.48 2.28 -9.84
CA VAL A 209 -14.22 1.99 -8.61
C VAL A 209 -15.04 3.18 -8.10
N LEU A 210 -14.71 4.40 -8.51
CA LEU A 210 -15.34 5.65 -8.07
C LEU A 210 -16.59 5.97 -8.91
N LYS A 211 -17.60 5.11 -8.79
CA LYS A 211 -18.74 5.07 -9.74
C LYS A 211 -19.59 6.33 -9.70
N ASP A 212 -19.90 6.84 -8.51
CA ASP A 212 -20.87 7.93 -8.28
C ASP A 212 -20.23 9.28 -7.89
N VAL A 213 -18.90 9.40 -8.01
CA VAL A 213 -18.16 10.61 -7.64
C VAL A 213 -18.55 11.78 -8.54
N LYS A 214 -18.91 12.91 -7.91
CA LYS A 214 -19.29 14.18 -8.53
C LYS A 214 -18.20 15.25 -8.40
N GLU A 215 -17.38 15.16 -7.36
CA GLU A 215 -16.28 16.08 -7.12
C GLU A 215 -14.97 15.32 -6.93
N LEU A 216 -13.96 15.63 -7.75
CA LEU A 216 -12.65 15.01 -7.69
C LEU A 216 -11.57 16.10 -7.53
N THR A 217 -10.75 15.96 -6.51
CA THR A 217 -9.58 16.81 -6.27
C THR A 217 -8.31 15.99 -6.46
N LEU A 218 -7.43 16.41 -7.36
CA LEU A 218 -6.10 15.84 -7.56
C LEU A 218 -5.06 16.86 -7.09
N THR A 219 -4.32 16.52 -6.03
CA THR A 219 -3.30 17.40 -5.44
C THR A 219 -1.95 16.71 -5.44
N ARG A 220 -0.92 17.34 -6.01
CA ARG A 220 0.46 16.79 -6.03
C ARG A 220 0.56 15.39 -6.69
N VAL A 221 -0.32 15.08 -7.62
CA VAL A 221 -0.39 13.79 -8.32
C VAL A 221 0.38 13.84 -9.63
N ALA A 222 1.20 12.81 -9.91
CA ALA A 222 1.76 12.61 -11.24
C ALA A 222 0.68 12.13 -12.21
N VAL A 223 -0.05 13.06 -12.85
CA VAL A 223 -1.20 12.77 -13.72
C VAL A 223 -0.91 11.80 -14.87
N LYS A 224 0.34 11.72 -15.35
CA LYS A 224 0.78 10.75 -16.36
C LYS A 224 0.68 9.28 -15.89
N LYS A 225 0.46 9.04 -14.59
CA LYS A 225 0.27 7.72 -13.99
C LYS A 225 -1.21 7.32 -13.86
N LEU A 226 -2.13 8.27 -14.02
CA LEU A 226 -3.55 7.98 -14.16
C LEU A 226 -3.78 7.46 -15.58
N TYR A 227 -4.31 6.24 -15.73
CA TYR A 227 -4.48 5.62 -17.06
C TYR A 227 -5.92 5.31 -17.44
N HIS A 228 -6.87 5.40 -16.49
CA HIS A 228 -8.29 5.15 -16.80
C HIS A 228 -9.20 5.82 -15.76
N THR A 229 -10.29 6.45 -16.22
CA THR A 229 -11.24 7.21 -15.39
C THR A 229 -12.56 6.49 -15.13
N GLY A 230 -12.79 5.33 -15.73
CA GLY A 230 -14.06 4.60 -15.62
C GLY A 230 -15.28 5.47 -15.95
N THR A 231 -16.28 5.48 -15.07
CA THR A 231 -17.56 6.18 -15.27
C THR A 231 -17.52 7.67 -14.93
N LEU A 232 -16.36 8.22 -14.54
CA LEU A 232 -16.27 9.62 -14.11
C LEU A 232 -16.69 10.60 -15.20
N ARG A 233 -16.56 10.25 -16.48
CA ARG A 233 -17.05 11.09 -17.59
C ARG A 233 -18.56 11.29 -17.58
N GLN A 234 -19.32 10.35 -17.02
CA GLN A 234 -20.78 10.41 -16.92
C GLN A 234 -21.27 10.97 -15.57
N THR A 235 -20.40 11.11 -14.56
CA THR A 235 -20.82 11.45 -13.19
C THR A 235 -20.16 12.71 -12.63
N LEU A 236 -18.90 12.97 -12.99
CA LEU A 236 -18.11 14.07 -12.44
C LEU A 236 -18.65 15.42 -12.91
N ARG A 237 -18.88 16.32 -11.96
CA ARG A 237 -19.32 17.71 -12.19
C ARG A 237 -18.21 18.72 -11.95
N ARG A 238 -17.35 18.47 -10.97
CA ARG A 238 -16.26 19.36 -10.59
C ARG A 238 -14.94 18.62 -10.51
N LEU A 239 -13.93 19.14 -11.19
CA LEU A 239 -12.57 18.63 -11.17
C LEU A 239 -11.62 19.73 -10.72
N VAL A 240 -10.93 19.52 -9.61
CA VAL A 240 -9.87 20.41 -9.13
C VAL A 240 -8.53 19.72 -9.30
N VAL A 241 -7.57 20.39 -9.93
CA VAL A 241 -6.23 19.86 -10.15
C VAL A 241 -5.23 20.89 -9.66
N SER A 242 -4.46 20.54 -8.64
CA SER A 242 -3.55 21.45 -7.95
C SER A 242 -2.15 20.85 -7.86
N GLN A 243 -1.13 21.63 -8.18
CA GLN A 243 0.28 21.25 -8.02
C GLN A 243 0.64 19.91 -8.68
N CYS A 244 0.00 19.54 -9.78
CA CYS A 244 0.20 18.26 -10.48
C CYS A 244 1.21 18.34 -11.63
N GLY A 245 1.80 19.52 -11.88
CA GLY A 245 2.75 19.73 -12.98
C GLY A 245 2.14 19.49 -14.36
N VAL A 246 0.86 19.85 -14.53
CA VAL A 246 0.09 19.61 -15.75
C VAL A 246 0.57 20.56 -16.85
N GLU A 247 1.11 19.99 -17.94
CA GLU A 247 1.51 20.75 -19.14
C GLU A 247 0.30 21.01 -20.06
N SER A 248 -0.65 20.07 -20.09
CA SER A 248 -1.87 20.17 -20.90
C SER A 248 -3.07 19.55 -20.20
N VAL A 249 -4.24 20.18 -20.32
CA VAL A 249 -5.51 19.65 -19.82
C VAL A 249 -5.83 18.26 -20.40
N SER A 250 -5.37 17.98 -21.63
CA SER A 250 -5.50 16.67 -22.26
C SER A 250 -4.84 15.55 -21.45
N ASP A 251 -3.83 15.85 -20.62
CA ASP A 251 -3.15 14.82 -19.83
C ASP A 251 -4.06 14.12 -18.84
N ILE A 252 -5.15 14.80 -18.45
CA ILE A 252 -6.14 14.30 -17.49
C ILE A 252 -7.42 13.90 -18.21
N LEU A 253 -7.98 14.81 -19.01
CA LEU A 253 -9.29 14.56 -19.64
C LEU A 253 -9.26 13.41 -20.65
N LEU A 254 -8.08 13.12 -21.22
CA LEU A 254 -7.81 12.06 -22.18
C LEU A 254 -6.72 11.09 -21.68
N CYS A 255 -6.67 10.82 -20.37
CA CYS A 255 -5.61 10.01 -19.77
C CYS A 255 -5.55 8.55 -20.30
N ASP A 256 -6.65 8.05 -20.86
CA ASP A 256 -6.81 6.73 -21.46
C ASP A 256 -6.69 6.73 -22.99
N ALA A 257 -6.52 7.91 -23.61
CA ALA A 257 -6.37 8.03 -25.06
C ALA A 257 -4.90 7.88 -25.49
N VAL A 258 -4.67 7.07 -26.52
CA VAL A 258 -3.35 6.94 -27.17
C VAL A 258 -2.91 8.28 -27.77
N HIS A 259 -3.85 9.03 -28.35
CA HIS A 259 -3.61 10.36 -28.90
C HIS A 259 -4.36 11.40 -28.06
N LYS A 260 -3.60 12.25 -27.35
CA LYS A 260 -4.11 13.26 -26.42
C LYS A 260 -4.49 14.59 -27.09
N HIS A 261 -5.08 14.51 -28.28
CA HIS A 261 -5.53 15.69 -29.03
C HIS A 261 -7.06 15.79 -28.98
N PHE A 262 -7.55 17.00 -28.75
CA PHE A 262 -8.96 17.30 -28.93
C PHE A 262 -9.23 17.48 -30.43
N ASP A 263 -9.81 16.47 -31.05
CA ASP A 263 -10.35 16.54 -32.42
C ASP A 263 -11.87 16.74 -32.37
N LYS A 264 -12.43 17.36 -33.41
CA LYS A 264 -13.87 17.58 -33.59
C LYS A 264 -14.67 16.28 -33.61
N ASN A 265 -14.02 15.15 -33.90
CA ASN A 265 -14.62 13.81 -33.94
C ASN A 265 -14.22 12.94 -32.74
N LEU A 266 -14.06 13.54 -31.55
CA LEU A 266 -13.81 12.79 -30.32
C LEU A 266 -14.95 11.77 -30.08
N PRO A 267 -14.62 10.47 -29.91
CA PRO A 267 -15.59 9.45 -29.53
C PRO A 267 -16.39 9.84 -28.28
N GLU A 268 -17.68 9.49 -28.23
CA GLU A 268 -18.59 9.87 -27.14
C GLU A 268 -18.12 9.38 -25.76
N ASP A 269 -17.43 8.24 -25.70
CA ASP A 269 -16.86 7.66 -24.48
C ASP A 269 -15.66 8.47 -23.92
N ARG A 270 -15.16 9.45 -24.68
CA ARG A 270 -14.11 10.39 -24.27
C ARG A 270 -14.64 11.77 -23.87
N ILE A 271 -15.93 12.02 -24.05
CA ILE A 271 -16.58 13.29 -23.71
C ILE A 271 -17.03 13.26 -22.24
N TRP A 272 -16.67 14.32 -21.50
CA TRP A 272 -17.12 14.52 -20.12
C TRP A 272 -18.52 15.14 -20.13
N GLN A 273 -19.56 14.32 -20.03
CA GLN A 273 -20.96 14.70 -20.27
C GLN A 273 -21.57 15.56 -19.15
N LYS A 274 -21.05 15.44 -17.93
CA LYS A 274 -21.57 16.13 -16.74
C LYS A 274 -20.61 17.16 -16.14
N LEU A 275 -19.42 17.31 -16.72
CA LEU A 275 -18.38 18.17 -16.16
C LEU A 275 -18.77 19.64 -16.38
N GLU A 276 -19.00 20.35 -15.29
CA GLU A 276 -19.48 21.74 -15.24
C GLU A 276 -18.35 22.71 -14.88
N GLU A 277 -17.44 22.31 -13.98
CA GLU A 277 -16.35 23.15 -13.48
C GLU A 277 -15.02 22.38 -13.51
N VAL A 278 -13.97 23.06 -13.99
CA VAL A 278 -12.59 22.57 -13.88
C VAL A 278 -11.67 23.67 -13.40
N ASP A 279 -10.92 23.41 -12.34
CA ASP A 279 -9.94 24.33 -11.76
C ASP A 279 -8.52 23.78 -11.93
N PHE A 280 -7.72 24.47 -12.75
CA PHE A 280 -6.29 24.21 -12.96
C PHE A 280 -5.39 25.33 -12.41
N SER A 281 -5.96 26.32 -11.70
CA SER A 281 -5.31 27.60 -11.37
C SER A 281 -4.03 27.46 -10.54
N GLN A 282 -3.84 26.34 -9.85
CA GLN A 282 -2.69 26.03 -9.00
C GLN A 282 -1.65 25.11 -9.66
N ASN A 283 -1.61 25.01 -11.00
CA ASN A 283 -0.53 24.37 -11.74
C ASN A 283 0.36 25.46 -12.37
N ARG A 284 1.64 25.47 -12.01
CA ARG A 284 2.68 26.33 -12.59
C ARG A 284 3.78 25.47 -13.18
#